data_AF-A0A2N0TZ16-F1
#
_entry.id   AF-A0A2N0TZ16-F1
#
_cell.length_a   1.000
_cell.length_b   1.000
_cell.length_c   1.000
_cell.angle_alpha   90.00
_cell.angle_beta   90.00
_cell.angle_gamma   90.00
#
_symmetry.space_group_name_H-M   'P 1'
#
loop_
_entity.id
_entity.type
_entity.pdbx_description
1 polymer ?
#
loop_
_entity_poly.entity_id
_entity_poly.type
_entity_poly.pdbx_seq_one_letter_code
_entity_poly.pdbx_strand_id
1 'polypeptide(L)'
;MEDILSSYWKITGNKQTKEIVTIETMLSKLGVLFVVTGLSISGVLAQQECSQPNVLLIMVDDLKPTLGTYGDTLTISPNIDQLAAEGMGFAKAYSNQADAGLWTENDFLFTTENA
;
A
#
# COMPACT_ATOMS: atom_id res chain seq x y z
N MET A 1 0.44 -47.10 -61.39
CA MET A 1 -0.73 -46.35 -60.87
C MET A 1 -0.63 -46.20 -59.35
N GLU A 2 -0.24 -47.26 -58.64
CA GLU A 2 0.05 -47.29 -57.19
C GLU A 2 1.08 -46.24 -56.71
N ASP A 3 2.18 -46.01 -57.44
CA ASP A 3 3.22 -45.05 -57.02
C ASP A 3 2.73 -43.60 -56.98
N ILE A 4 1.82 -43.24 -57.89
CA ILE A 4 1.22 -41.91 -57.95
C ILE A 4 0.32 -41.72 -56.73
N LEU A 5 -0.50 -42.71 -56.39
CA LEU A 5 -1.38 -42.65 -55.21
C LEU A 5 -0.58 -42.53 -53.91
N SER A 6 0.52 -43.28 -53.77
CA SER A 6 1.43 -43.19 -52.61
C SER A 6 2.10 -41.82 -52.50
N SER A 7 2.54 -41.25 -53.63
CA SER A 7 3.13 -39.91 -53.67
C SER A 7 2.09 -38.82 -53.36
N TYR A 8 0.88 -38.93 -53.90
CA TYR A 8 -0.24 -38.02 -53.59
C TYR A 8 -0.65 -38.08 -52.11
N TRP A 9 -0.67 -39.28 -51.51
CA TRP A 9 -1.00 -39.45 -50.09
C TRP A 9 0.09 -38.86 -49.18
N LYS A 10 1.37 -39.01 -49.54
CA LYS A 10 2.49 -38.35 -48.84
C LYS A 10 2.43 -36.83 -48.92
N ILE A 11 2.14 -36.28 -50.10
CA ILE A 11 2.08 -34.82 -50.31
C ILE A 11 0.87 -34.22 -49.58
N THR A 12 -0.29 -34.86 -49.68
CA THR A 12 -1.53 -34.41 -49.02
C THR A 12 -1.47 -34.58 -47.50
N GLY A 13 -0.95 -35.72 -47.03
CA GLY A 13 -0.78 -36.01 -45.60
C GLY A 13 0.23 -35.09 -44.91
N ASN A 14 1.33 -34.73 -45.57
CA ASN A 14 2.33 -33.81 -45.02
C ASN A 14 1.85 -32.35 -44.98
N LYS A 15 0.95 -31.96 -45.90
CA LYS A 15 0.36 -30.61 -45.90
C LYS A 15 -0.67 -30.43 -44.78
N GLN A 16 -1.57 -31.40 -44.62
CA GLN A 16 -2.60 -31.41 -43.56
C GLN A 16 -1.98 -31.49 -42.16
N THR A 17 -0.96 -32.31 -41.96
CA THR A 17 -0.27 -32.44 -40.67
C THR A 17 0.49 -31.17 -40.27
N LYS A 18 1.05 -30.41 -41.23
CA LYS A 18 1.71 -29.13 -40.95
C LYS A 18 0.75 -28.03 -40.51
N GLU A 19 -0.45 -27.95 -41.10
CA GLU A 19 -1.47 -26.96 -40.71
C GLU A 19 -1.98 -27.22 -39.28
N ILE A 20 -2.22 -28.48 -38.93
CA ILE A 20 -2.66 -28.88 -37.58
C ILE A 20 -1.60 -28.54 -36.51
N VAL A 21 -0.33 -28.90 -36.74
CA VAL A 21 0.77 -28.59 -35.79
C VAL A 21 1.02 -27.07 -35.68
N THR A 22 0.78 -26.33 -36.75
CA THR A 22 0.86 -24.85 -36.72
C THR A 22 -0.24 -24.28 -35.83
N ILE A 23 -1.47 -24.79 -35.90
CA ILE A 23 -2.58 -24.33 -35.06
C ILE A 23 -2.31 -24.65 -33.58
N GLU A 24 -1.82 -25.84 -33.26
CA GLU A 24 -1.47 -26.21 -31.87
C GLU A 24 -0.35 -25.33 -31.29
N THR A 25 0.66 -25.01 -32.09
CA THR A 25 1.74 -24.11 -31.66
C THR A 25 1.31 -22.64 -31.60
N MET A 26 0.31 -22.22 -32.38
CA MET A 26 -0.27 -20.88 -32.26
C MET A 26 -1.17 -20.76 -31.02
N LEU A 27 -1.92 -21.81 -30.69
CA LEU A 27 -2.73 -21.89 -29.47
C LEU A 27 -1.86 -21.82 -28.20
N SER A 28 -0.70 -22.49 -28.19
CA SER A 28 0.23 -22.42 -27.05
C SER A 28 0.92 -21.06 -26.92
N LYS A 29 1.27 -20.40 -28.04
CA LYS A 29 1.86 -19.05 -28.04
C LYS A 29 0.89 -17.97 -27.55
N LEU A 30 -0.39 -18.09 -27.86
CA LEU A 30 -1.42 -17.16 -27.39
C LEU A 30 -1.57 -17.22 -25.86
N GLY A 31 -1.50 -18.42 -25.28
CA GLY A 31 -1.48 -18.60 -23.83
C GLY A 31 -0.27 -17.95 -23.16
N VAL A 32 0.92 -18.12 -23.73
CA VAL A 32 2.15 -17.49 -23.22
C VAL A 32 2.08 -15.96 -23.33
N LEU A 33 1.55 -15.42 -24.42
CA LEU A 33 1.37 -13.98 -24.59
C LEU A 33 0.44 -13.39 -23.53
N PHE A 34 -0.66 -14.09 -23.22
CA PHE A 34 -1.63 -13.64 -22.20
C PHE A 34 -1.03 -13.67 -20.79
N VAL A 35 -0.18 -14.65 -20.49
CA VAL A 35 0.54 -14.71 -19.20
C VAL A 35 1.57 -13.59 -19.09
N VAL A 36 2.32 -13.29 -20.16
CA VAL A 36 3.33 -12.22 -20.16
C VAL A 36 2.70 -10.83 -20.01
N THR A 37 1.58 -10.58 -20.69
CA THR A 37 0.85 -9.31 -20.54
C THR A 37 0.19 -9.19 -19.16
N GLY A 38 -0.36 -10.29 -18.63
CA GLY A 38 -0.90 -10.33 -17.27
C GLY A 38 0.15 -10.02 -16.20
N LEU A 39 1.36 -10.58 -16.33
CA LEU A 39 2.46 -10.34 -15.39
C LEU A 39 2.93 -8.88 -15.38
N SER A 40 2.87 -8.21 -16.53
CA SER A 40 3.34 -6.83 -16.68
C SER A 40 2.38 -5.80 -16.05
N ILE A 41 1.07 -6.12 -15.98
CA ILE A 41 0.05 -5.23 -15.42
C ILE A 41 0.14 -5.15 -13.89
N SER A 42 0.54 -6.24 -13.22
CA SER A 42 0.67 -6.27 -11.76
C SER A 42 1.75 -5.33 -11.22
N GLY A 43 2.82 -5.07 -11.99
CA GLY A 43 3.91 -4.19 -11.57
C GLY A 43 3.53 -2.71 -11.50
N VAL A 44 2.61 -2.26 -12.36
CA VAL A 44 2.21 -0.84 -12.45
C VAL A 44 1.29 -0.43 -11.29
N LEU A 45 0.47 -1.34 -10.78
CA LEU A 45 -0.45 -1.04 -9.66
C LEU A 45 0.26 -0.95 -8.31
N ALA A 46 1.49 -1.47 -8.19
CA ALA A 46 2.23 -1.50 -6.94
C ALA A 46 3.04 -0.22 -6.67
N GLN A 47 3.12 0.71 -7.63
CA GLN A 47 3.89 1.94 -7.48
C GLN A 47 3.05 3.05 -6.81
N GLN A 48 2.63 2.82 -5.57
CA GLN A 48 2.15 3.90 -4.72
C GLN A 48 3.37 4.51 -4.04
N GLU A 49 3.79 5.70 -4.45
CA GLU A 49 4.89 6.40 -3.78
C GLU A 49 4.51 6.61 -2.30
N CYS A 50 5.18 5.86 -1.44
CA CYS A 50 5.02 5.97 0.00
C CYS A 50 5.85 7.17 0.46
N SER A 51 5.35 8.38 0.15
CA SER A 51 5.92 9.60 0.72
C SER A 51 5.74 9.54 2.23
N GLN A 52 6.85 9.44 2.96
CA GLN A 52 6.81 9.42 4.42
C GLN A 52 6.30 10.78 4.91
N PRO A 53 5.20 10.83 5.67
CA PRO A 53 4.74 12.08 6.23
C PRO A 53 5.72 12.57 7.29
N ASN A 54 5.97 13.89 7.32
CA ASN A 54 6.70 14.50 8.42
C ASN A 54 5.76 14.60 9.63
N VAL A 55 6.13 13.96 10.73
CA VAL A 55 5.36 13.99 11.97
C VAL A 55 5.97 15.02 12.90
N LEU A 56 5.23 16.09 13.19
CA LEU A 56 5.60 17.12 14.17
C LEU A 56 4.75 16.93 15.43
N LEU A 57 5.39 16.62 16.55
CA LEU A 57 4.75 16.52 17.86
C LEU A 57 5.05 17.78 18.68
N ILE A 58 4.01 18.54 19.01
CA ILE A 58 4.11 19.75 19.84
C ILE A 58 3.49 19.42 21.20
N MET A 59 4.32 19.44 22.25
CA MET A 59 3.88 19.29 23.63
C MET A 59 3.99 20.63 24.34
N VAL A 60 2.91 21.06 24.99
CA VAL A 60 2.87 22.31 25.75
C VAL A 60 2.67 21.95 27.21
N ASP A 61 3.56 22.44 28.08
CA ASP A 61 3.47 22.23 29.52
C ASP A 61 2.35 23.09 30.12
N ASP A 62 1.61 22.54 31.08
CA ASP A 62 0.55 23.22 31.85
C ASP A 62 -0.56 23.96 31.07
N LEU A 63 -0.77 23.65 29.78
CA LEU A 63 -1.83 24.29 28.99
C LEU A 63 -3.22 23.78 29.41
N LYS A 64 -3.99 24.65 30.06
CA LYS A 64 -5.41 24.41 30.31
C LYS A 64 -6.21 24.47 29.00
N PRO A 65 -7.36 23.79 28.89
CA PRO A 65 -8.22 23.81 27.70
C PRO A 65 -9.01 25.13 27.60
N THR A 66 -8.32 26.27 27.70
CA THR A 66 -8.86 27.62 27.63
C THR A 66 -8.59 28.24 26.27
N LEU A 67 -8.59 27.45 25.19
CA LEU A 67 -8.38 27.98 23.83
C LEU A 67 -9.71 28.37 23.18
N GLY A 68 -9.65 29.21 22.15
CA GLY A 68 -10.81 29.57 21.34
C GLY A 68 -11.55 28.35 20.79
N THR A 69 -10.80 27.32 20.38
CA THR A 69 -11.33 26.01 19.93
C THR A 69 -12.11 25.23 20.97
N TYR A 70 -11.86 25.48 22.26
CA TYR A 70 -12.56 24.85 23.38
C TYR A 70 -13.67 25.74 23.96
N GLY A 71 -13.96 26.89 23.33
CA GLY A 71 -15.08 27.76 23.67
C GLY A 71 -14.73 28.94 24.58
N ASP A 72 -13.45 29.22 24.82
CA ASP A 72 -13.02 30.44 25.51
C ASP A 72 -13.09 31.64 24.56
N THR A 73 -13.71 32.74 24.99
CA THR A 73 -13.87 33.96 24.19
C THR A 73 -12.79 35.01 24.46
N LEU A 74 -11.95 34.81 25.48
CA LEU A 74 -10.89 35.74 25.86
C LEU A 74 -9.52 35.35 25.30
N THR A 75 -9.30 34.06 25.04
CA THR A 75 -8.00 33.56 24.58
C THR A 75 -7.81 33.80 23.09
N ILE A 76 -6.70 34.46 22.75
CA ILE A 76 -6.32 34.77 21.36
C ILE A 76 -5.31 33.71 20.89
N SER A 77 -5.78 32.69 20.19
CA SER A 77 -4.97 31.57 19.71
C SER A 77 -5.16 31.23 18.22
N PRO A 78 -5.04 32.22 17.29
CA PRO A 78 -5.47 32.06 15.89
C PRO A 78 -4.78 30.90 15.15
N ASN A 79 -3.50 30.62 15.42
CA ASN A 79 -2.77 29.53 14.76
C ASN A 79 -3.21 28.15 15.26
N ILE A 80 -3.49 28.02 16.56
CA ILE A 80 -3.98 26.77 17.15
C ILE A 80 -5.45 26.55 16.73
N ASP A 81 -6.21 27.64 16.62
CA ASP A 81 -7.60 27.59 16.17
C ASP A 81 -7.70 27.18 14.71
N GLN A 82 -6.82 27.70 13.86
CA GLN A 82 -6.69 27.26 12.47
C GLN A 82 -6.28 25.79 12.39
N LEU A 83 -5.28 25.36 13.17
CA LEU A 83 -4.84 23.96 13.20
C LEU A 83 -5.97 23.00 13.60
N ALA A 84 -6.78 23.38 14.58
CA ALA A 84 -7.92 22.56 15.00
C ALA A 84 -9.05 22.55 13.96
N ALA A 85 -9.22 23.62 13.18
CA ALA A 85 -10.21 23.69 12.09
C ALA A 85 -9.79 22.87 10.85
N GLU A 86 -8.49 22.82 10.56
CA GLU A 86 -7.93 22.00 9.47
C GLU A 86 -7.76 20.53 9.86
N GLY A 87 -7.63 20.26 11.17
CA GLY A 87 -7.40 18.93 11.73
C GLY A 87 -8.61 18.36 12.48
N MET A 88 -8.31 17.55 13.49
CA MET A 88 -9.29 16.95 14.38
C MET A 88 -8.99 17.35 15.82
N GLY A 89 -9.92 18.05 16.46
CA GLY A 89 -9.87 18.37 17.89
C GLY A 89 -10.46 17.26 18.75
N PHE A 90 -9.83 17.02 19.91
CA PHE A 90 -10.35 16.09 20.91
C PHE A 90 -10.97 16.87 22.08
N ALA A 91 -12.28 16.75 22.27
CA ALA A 91 -13.00 17.40 23.38
C ALA A 91 -12.78 16.70 24.74
N LYS A 92 -12.32 15.44 24.72
CA LYS A 92 -12.03 14.62 25.92
C LYS A 92 -10.67 13.96 25.75
N ALA A 93 -9.61 14.73 26.01
CA ALA A 93 -8.24 14.23 26.08
C ALA A 93 -7.80 14.26 27.54
N TYR A 94 -7.52 13.08 28.12
CA TYR A 94 -7.07 12.95 29.51
C TYR A 94 -5.62 12.48 29.54
N SER A 95 -4.82 13.07 30.43
CA SER A 95 -3.50 12.52 30.76
C SER A 95 -3.65 11.48 31.87
N ASN A 96 -3.01 10.32 31.72
CA ASN A 96 -3.05 9.25 32.72
C ASN A 96 -2.30 9.61 34.02
N GLN A 97 -1.44 10.63 33.97
CA GLN A 97 -0.76 11.20 35.13
C GLN A 97 -0.78 12.72 34.99
N ALA A 98 -1.18 13.42 36.05
CA ALA A 98 -1.22 14.88 36.10
C ALA A 98 0.07 15.48 36.72
N ASP A 99 1.16 14.71 36.66
CA ASP A 99 2.44 15.10 37.22
C ASP A 99 3.43 15.28 36.07
N ALA A 100 4.03 16.48 36.00
CA ALA A 100 5.28 16.68 35.28
C ALA A 100 6.35 15.88 36.05
N GLY A 101 6.45 14.59 35.72
CA GLY A 101 7.38 13.68 36.37
C GLY A 101 8.76 14.30 36.41
N LEU A 102 9.30 14.50 37.62
CA LEU A 102 10.70 14.79 37.84
C LEU A 102 11.48 13.60 37.28
N TRP A 103 11.95 13.73 36.03
CA TRP A 103 12.72 12.72 35.32
C TRP A 103 14.00 12.42 36.10
N THR A 104 13.98 11.32 36.85
CA THR A 104 15.21 10.74 37.40
C THR A 104 15.68 9.63 36.48
N GLU A 105 16.98 9.56 36.24
CA GLU A 105 17.69 8.79 35.20
C GLU A 105 17.53 7.25 35.28
N ASN A 106 16.66 6.74 36.17
CA ASN A 106 16.60 5.31 36.53
C ASN A 106 15.46 4.51 35.89
N ASP A 107 14.50 5.13 35.20
CA ASP A 107 13.32 4.39 34.70
C ASP A 107 13.52 3.65 33.36
N PHE A 108 14.69 3.77 32.73
CA PHE A 108 14.88 3.20 31.38
C PHE A 108 15.40 1.75 31.35
N LEU A 109 15.69 1.10 32.49
CA LEU A 109 16.34 -0.21 32.49
C LEU A 109 15.77 -1.20 33.51
N PHE A 110 15.05 -2.19 32.97
CA PHE A 110 14.66 -3.51 33.53
C PHE A 110 13.58 -3.46 34.63
N THR A 111 12.51 -4.24 34.56
CA THR A 111 12.59 -5.71 34.57
C THR A 111 11.46 -6.35 33.76
N THR A 112 11.88 -7.25 32.88
CA THR A 112 11.12 -8.39 32.42
C THR A 112 10.87 -9.33 33.61
N GLU A 113 9.63 -9.54 34.05
CA GLU A 113 9.25 -10.84 34.59
C GLU A 113 7.73 -10.99 34.62
N ASN A 114 7.25 -11.86 33.74
CA ASN A 114 6.01 -12.59 33.94
C ASN A 114 6.20 -13.58 35.10
N ALA A 115 5.24 -13.65 36.01
CA ALA A 115 4.82 -14.89 36.67
C ALA A 115 3.33 -14.80 36.99
#